data_AF-A0A2W5XP68-F1
#
_entry.id   AF-A0A2W5XP68-F1
#
_cell.length_a   1.000
_cell.length_b   1.000
_cell.length_c   1.000
_cell.angle_alpha   90.00
_cell.angle_beta   90.00
_cell.angle_gamma   90.00
#
_symmetry.space_group_name_H-M   'P 1'
#
loop_
_entity.id
_entity.type
_entity.pdbx_description
1 polymer ?
#
loop_
_entity_poly.entity_id
_entity_poly.type
_entity_poly.pdbx_seq_one_letter_code
_entity_poly.pdbx_strand_id
1 'polypeptide(L)'
;MLEVNNFDAIRISLASPDQIKGWSSGEVTKPETINYRTLKPEKDGLFDERIFGPTKDWECYCGKYKRIRYKGIICDKCGVEVTRSKVRRERMGHIKLASPVSHIWYFKGTPSRLGILLDISPRNLERILYFALYVVTRVDEHERDRAVARIDEELNDRIRHAQGIVDDKRAELEGAVADKRAEVDSAHQAETRRHDDRFAARSEELASAAQQLEASLKAAGKTVTEEIVFAPTGEVIAHTADATKDALSALRKAVQAEVEALDADVKQAKTHATEKRDAAIADLTSGIDEALATEREHVQRETDDARLWARNERQALNEIKVLQTLTESEFRSYSERFGRLFDAGMGAEAVKKIIEQLNLDELAQKLHVEMRQTSGQRRKKAIKRLRLIEAFRKSGARPEWMILSTLPVIPPDLRPMVQLDGGRFATSDLNDLYRRVINRNNRLSRLLDLEAPEIIIRNEKRMLQEACDALIDNGRRGRAIAGTGNHRLKSLSDMLKGKQGRFR
;
A
#
# COMPACT_ATOMS: atom_id res chain seq x y z
N MET A 1 63.86 2.50 -4.74
CA MET A 1 62.67 2.79 -3.93
C MET A 1 62.95 4.14 -3.32
N LEU A 2 62.15 5.15 -3.63
CA LEU A 2 62.14 6.33 -2.77
C LEU A 2 61.55 5.84 -1.45
N GLU A 3 62.38 5.64 -0.44
CA GLU A 3 61.93 5.37 0.93
C GLU A 3 61.22 6.63 1.41
N VAL A 4 59.90 6.66 1.24
CA VAL A 4 59.06 7.70 1.81
C VAL A 4 58.87 7.36 3.29
N ASN A 5 59.94 7.54 4.08
CA ASN A 5 59.91 7.40 5.53
C ASN A 5 59.42 8.68 6.24
N ASN A 6 59.20 9.77 5.49
CA ASN A 6 58.55 10.99 5.99
C ASN A 6 57.05 10.95 5.65
N PHE A 7 56.25 10.33 6.51
CA PHE A 7 54.80 10.53 6.52
C PHE A 7 54.33 10.80 7.95
N ASP A 8 53.51 11.84 8.14
CA ASP A 8 53.00 12.20 9.46
C ASP A 8 51.77 11.38 9.86
N ALA A 9 51.00 10.89 8.88
CA ALA A 9 49.77 10.13 9.13
C ALA A 9 49.41 9.18 7.99
N ILE A 10 48.68 8.11 8.32
CA ILE A 10 48.07 7.17 7.37
C ILE A 10 46.55 7.31 7.47
N ARG A 11 45.88 7.59 6.34
CA ARG A 11 44.43 7.71 6.26
C ARG A 11 43.82 6.48 5.58
N ILE A 12 42.73 5.95 6.15
CA ILE A 12 41.93 4.87 5.57
C ILE A 12 40.51 5.40 5.31
N SER A 13 39.98 5.15 4.11
CA SER A 13 38.62 5.52 3.70
C SER A 13 37.98 4.42 2.86
N LEU A 14 36.68 4.53 2.63
CA LEU A 14 35.99 3.70 1.63
C LEU A 14 36.56 4.01 0.24
N ALA A 15 36.59 2.99 -0.61
CA ALA A 15 37.00 3.10 -2.00
C ALA A 15 35.75 3.21 -2.89
N SER A 16 35.65 4.31 -3.64
CA SER A 16 34.64 4.42 -4.69
C SER A 16 34.93 3.47 -5.85
N PRO A 17 33.91 3.07 -6.64
CA PRO A 17 34.13 2.27 -7.86
C PRO A 17 35.15 2.90 -8.82
N ASP A 18 35.15 4.23 -8.93
CA ASP A 18 36.07 4.95 -9.82
C ASP A 18 37.50 4.98 -9.28
N GLN A 19 37.70 5.07 -7.95
CA GLN A 19 39.01 4.88 -7.35
C GLN A 19 39.56 3.47 -7.59
N ILE A 20 38.73 2.44 -7.48
CA ILE A 20 39.13 1.05 -7.76
C ILE A 20 39.56 0.89 -9.22
N LYS A 21 38.84 1.51 -10.17
CA LYS A 21 39.24 1.55 -11.57
C LYS A 21 40.55 2.32 -11.77
N GLY A 22 40.74 3.45 -11.09
CA GLY A 22 41.96 4.24 -11.16
C GLY A 22 43.21 3.51 -10.66
N TRP A 23 43.05 2.56 -9.74
CA TRP A 23 44.13 1.68 -9.31
C TRP A 23 44.43 0.53 -10.27
N SER A 24 43.46 0.21 -11.13
CA SER A 24 43.52 -0.98 -11.94
C SER A 24 44.32 -0.78 -13.21
N SER A 25 45.18 -1.76 -13.50
CA SER A 25 45.91 -1.85 -14.76
C SER A 25 45.16 -2.64 -15.85
N GLY A 26 43.96 -3.14 -15.56
CA GLY A 26 43.14 -3.89 -16.52
C GLY A 26 42.04 -4.75 -15.87
N GLU A 27 41.04 -5.10 -16.67
CA GLU A 27 39.93 -5.95 -16.25
C GLU A 27 40.27 -7.45 -16.41
N VAL A 28 40.00 -8.25 -15.38
CA VAL A 28 40.13 -9.70 -15.43
C VAL A 28 38.80 -10.31 -15.84
N THR A 29 38.67 -10.69 -17.10
CA THR A 29 37.43 -11.26 -17.66
C THR A 29 37.39 -12.78 -17.57
N LYS A 30 38.55 -13.44 -17.53
CA LYS A 30 38.69 -14.88 -17.68
C LYS A 30 39.08 -15.56 -16.35
N PRO A 31 38.44 -16.69 -15.97
CA PRO A 31 38.77 -17.42 -14.75
C PRO A 31 40.06 -18.24 -14.88
N GLU A 32 40.65 -18.32 -16.07
CA GLU A 32 41.85 -19.10 -16.31
C GLU A 32 43.08 -18.51 -15.58
N THR A 33 44.02 -19.37 -15.20
CA THR A 33 45.25 -18.98 -14.51
C THR A 33 46.45 -19.05 -15.46
N ILE A 34 46.99 -20.25 -15.63
CA ILE A 34 48.12 -20.54 -16.52
C ILE A 34 47.76 -21.71 -17.43
N ASN A 35 48.35 -21.74 -18.60
CA ASN A 35 48.22 -22.86 -19.51
C ASN A 35 49.02 -24.06 -18.98
N TYR A 36 48.39 -25.22 -18.88
CA TYR A 36 49.02 -26.43 -18.34
C TYR A 36 50.15 -26.99 -19.23
N ARG A 37 50.18 -26.68 -20.54
CA ARG A 37 51.24 -27.12 -21.46
C ARG A 37 52.39 -26.13 -21.52
N THR A 38 52.09 -24.86 -21.71
CA THR A 38 53.13 -23.83 -21.93
C THR A 38 53.65 -23.23 -20.62
N LEU A 39 52.96 -23.47 -19.50
CA LEU A 39 53.22 -22.87 -18.19
C LEU A 39 53.16 -21.33 -18.19
N LYS A 40 52.66 -20.74 -19.29
CA LYS A 40 52.51 -19.29 -19.42
C LYS A 40 51.14 -18.85 -18.92
N PRO A 41 51.02 -17.63 -18.37
CA PRO A 41 49.73 -17.05 -18.05
C PRO A 41 48.79 -17.00 -19.26
N GLU A 42 47.52 -17.28 -19.01
CA GLU A 42 46.47 -17.08 -20.01
C GLU A 42 46.12 -15.59 -20.13
N LYS A 43 45.81 -15.14 -21.35
CA LYS A 43 45.40 -13.75 -21.60
C LYS A 43 44.05 -13.46 -20.95
N ASP A 44 43.89 -12.24 -20.43
CA ASP A 44 42.70 -11.77 -19.69
C ASP A 44 42.40 -12.54 -18.40
N GLY A 45 43.27 -13.49 -18.03
CA GLY A 45 43.13 -14.34 -16.86
C GLY A 45 43.70 -13.73 -15.60
N LEU A 46 43.68 -14.49 -14.52
CA LEU A 46 44.11 -14.06 -13.19
C LEU A 46 45.61 -13.74 -13.07
N PHE A 47 46.42 -14.16 -14.05
CA PHE A 47 47.88 -13.95 -14.06
C PHE A 47 48.36 -13.18 -15.29
N ASP A 48 47.44 -12.65 -16.12
CA ASP A 48 47.76 -11.99 -17.40
C ASP A 48 48.86 -10.92 -17.23
N GLU A 49 49.92 -11.08 -18.01
CA GLU A 49 51.07 -10.17 -18.00
C GLU A 49 50.73 -8.78 -18.53
N ARG A 50 49.70 -8.66 -19.37
CA ARG A 50 49.24 -7.37 -19.87
C ARG A 50 48.69 -6.50 -18.74
N ILE A 51 47.97 -7.12 -17.81
CA ILE A 51 47.33 -6.44 -16.67
C ILE A 51 48.37 -6.24 -15.56
N PHE A 52 49.00 -7.32 -15.11
CA PHE A 52 49.80 -7.30 -13.88
C PHE A 52 51.29 -7.02 -14.14
N GLY A 53 51.75 -7.06 -15.38
CA GLY A 53 53.15 -6.89 -15.78
C GLY A 53 53.88 -8.21 -16.05
N PRO A 54 55.12 -8.13 -16.55
CA PRO A 54 55.84 -9.28 -17.11
C PRO A 54 56.28 -10.28 -16.03
N THR A 55 56.26 -11.58 -16.33
CA THR A 55 56.72 -12.63 -15.40
C THR A 55 58.24 -12.59 -15.20
N LYS A 56 58.98 -12.23 -16.26
CA LYS A 56 60.44 -12.10 -16.25
C LYS A 56 60.85 -10.65 -16.45
N ASP A 57 61.97 -10.27 -15.83
CA ASP A 57 62.51 -8.92 -15.96
C ASP A 57 62.82 -8.58 -17.42
N TRP A 58 62.26 -7.45 -17.88
CA TRP A 58 62.52 -6.90 -19.22
C TRP A 58 62.18 -7.84 -20.39
N GLU A 59 61.23 -8.76 -20.21
CA GLU A 59 60.75 -9.67 -21.25
C GLU A 59 59.23 -9.60 -21.38
N CYS A 60 58.73 -9.34 -22.59
CA CYS A 60 57.30 -9.40 -22.88
C CYS A 60 56.83 -10.84 -23.13
N TYR A 61 55.53 -11.11 -22.94
CA TYR A 61 54.90 -12.44 -23.09
C TYR A 61 55.29 -13.22 -24.36
N CYS A 62 55.29 -12.53 -25.51
CA CYS A 62 55.59 -13.14 -26.81
C CYS A 62 57.09 -13.26 -27.13
N GLY A 63 57.95 -12.62 -26.33
CA GLY A 63 59.39 -12.59 -26.56
C GLY A 63 59.88 -11.65 -27.67
N LYS A 64 59.01 -10.82 -28.27
CA LYS A 64 59.40 -9.81 -29.28
C LYS A 64 60.42 -8.81 -28.73
N TYR A 65 60.14 -8.25 -27.56
CA TYR A 65 61.02 -7.34 -26.85
C TYR A 65 61.62 -8.05 -25.63
N LYS A 66 62.96 -8.04 -25.57
CA LYS A 66 63.78 -8.63 -24.51
C LYS A 66 64.93 -7.70 -24.15
N ARG A 67 65.36 -7.72 -22.89
CA ARG A 67 66.46 -6.91 -22.31
C ARG A 67 66.06 -5.46 -22.02
N ILE A 68 66.86 -4.82 -21.17
CA ILE A 68 66.62 -3.49 -20.60
C ILE A 68 66.51 -2.34 -21.63
N ARG A 69 67.02 -2.54 -22.85
CA ARG A 69 66.99 -1.53 -23.93
C ARG A 69 65.58 -1.10 -24.34
N TYR A 70 64.57 -1.96 -24.12
CA TYR A 70 63.18 -1.70 -24.47
C TYR A 70 62.34 -1.27 -23.26
N LYS A 71 62.98 -0.76 -22.19
CA LYS A 71 62.31 -0.31 -20.96
C LYS A 71 61.15 0.63 -21.26
N GLY A 72 59.97 0.31 -20.74
CA GLY A 72 58.76 1.14 -20.84
C GLY A 72 58.01 1.01 -22.16
N ILE A 73 58.50 0.22 -23.12
CA ILE A 73 57.80 -0.02 -24.38
C ILE A 73 56.68 -1.04 -24.14
N ILE A 74 55.47 -0.70 -24.58
CA ILE A 74 54.32 -1.62 -24.63
C ILE A 74 54.40 -2.40 -25.94
N CYS A 75 54.43 -3.72 -25.87
CA CYS A 75 54.58 -4.55 -27.06
C CYS A 75 53.33 -4.55 -27.95
N ASP A 76 53.46 -4.19 -29.24
CA ASP A 76 52.32 -4.17 -30.19
C ASP A 76 51.62 -5.54 -30.36
N LYS A 77 52.34 -6.65 -30.14
CA LYS A 77 51.82 -8.01 -30.40
C LYS A 77 51.11 -8.62 -29.19
N CYS A 78 51.57 -8.32 -27.97
CA CYS A 78 51.01 -8.91 -26.75
C CYS A 78 50.49 -7.89 -25.73
N GLY A 79 50.71 -6.60 -25.94
CA GLY A 79 50.27 -5.52 -25.04
C GLY A 79 51.01 -5.47 -23.70
N VAL A 80 52.05 -6.28 -23.51
CA VAL A 80 52.81 -6.32 -22.24
C VAL A 80 53.87 -5.23 -22.24
N GLU A 81 53.90 -4.47 -21.16
CA GLU A 81 54.92 -3.47 -20.88
C GLU A 81 56.23 -4.13 -20.44
N VAL A 82 57.33 -3.73 -21.08
CA VAL A 82 58.66 -4.24 -20.75
C VAL A 82 59.22 -3.48 -19.54
N THR A 83 59.01 -4.05 -18.35
CA THR A 83 59.45 -3.52 -17.06
C THR A 83 59.99 -4.63 -16.16
N ARG A 84 60.31 -4.32 -14.90
CA ARG A 84 60.71 -5.32 -13.90
C ARG A 84 59.50 -6.16 -13.46
N SER A 85 59.69 -7.45 -13.22
CA SER A 85 58.63 -8.35 -12.74
C SER A 85 58.06 -7.92 -11.39
N LYS A 86 58.83 -7.14 -10.61
CA LYS A 86 58.41 -6.56 -9.32
C LYS A 86 57.06 -5.82 -9.38
N VAL A 87 56.69 -5.25 -10.53
CA VAL A 87 55.38 -4.58 -10.68
C VAL A 87 54.20 -5.53 -10.44
N ARG A 88 54.39 -6.85 -10.57
CA ARG A 88 53.39 -7.90 -10.27
C ARG A 88 53.07 -8.04 -8.78
N ARG A 89 53.79 -7.33 -7.90
CA ARG A 89 53.48 -7.17 -6.47
C ARG A 89 52.69 -5.89 -6.16
N GLU A 90 52.59 -4.97 -7.12
CA GLU A 90 52.07 -3.61 -6.91
C GLU A 90 50.82 -3.32 -7.78
N ARG A 91 50.77 -3.83 -9.01
CA ARG A 91 49.66 -3.58 -9.96
C ARG A 91 48.40 -4.35 -9.56
N MET A 92 47.30 -3.62 -9.36
CA MET A 92 45.99 -4.19 -9.12
C MET A 92 45.23 -4.45 -10.43
N GLY A 93 44.39 -5.48 -10.42
CA GLY A 93 43.37 -5.72 -11.44
C GLY A 93 42.00 -5.31 -10.91
N HIS A 94 40.97 -5.38 -11.75
CA HIS A 94 39.59 -5.29 -11.29
C HIS A 94 38.68 -6.26 -12.05
N ILE A 95 37.52 -6.54 -11.49
CA ILE A 95 36.42 -7.27 -12.12
C ILE A 95 35.22 -6.33 -12.13
N LYS A 96 34.66 -6.05 -13.31
CA LYS A 96 33.39 -5.34 -13.42
C LYS A 96 32.26 -6.31 -13.11
N LEU A 97 31.47 -6.01 -12.07
CA LEU A 97 30.38 -6.89 -11.68
C LEU A 97 29.14 -6.59 -12.54
N ALA A 98 28.49 -7.64 -13.03
CA ALA A 98 27.26 -7.55 -13.81
C ALA A 98 26.06 -7.08 -12.97
N SER A 99 26.10 -7.34 -11.66
CA SER A 99 25.15 -6.81 -10.68
C SER A 99 25.93 -6.27 -9.48
N PRO A 100 25.52 -5.14 -8.88
CA PRO A 100 26.12 -4.65 -7.65
C PRO A 100 26.02 -5.68 -6.51
N VAL A 101 27.01 -5.71 -5.64
CA VAL A 101 27.17 -6.66 -4.53
C VAL A 101 27.47 -5.90 -3.24
N SER A 102 26.80 -6.23 -2.14
CA SER A 102 27.06 -5.61 -0.84
C SER A 102 28.34 -6.13 -0.22
N HIS A 103 29.19 -5.25 0.31
CA HIS A 103 30.41 -5.69 0.98
C HIS A 103 30.10 -6.23 2.40
N ILE A 104 30.48 -7.49 2.66
CA ILE A 104 30.06 -8.27 3.85
C ILE A 104 30.34 -7.61 5.20
N TRP A 105 31.44 -6.87 5.33
CA TRP A 105 31.74 -6.16 6.58
C TRP A 105 30.69 -5.14 6.99
N TYR A 106 29.99 -4.50 6.05
CA TYR A 106 29.06 -3.41 6.38
C TYR A 106 27.65 -3.90 6.71
N PHE A 107 27.24 -5.09 6.23
CA PHE A 107 25.93 -5.66 6.58
C PHE A 107 26.00 -6.74 7.68
N LYS A 108 27.05 -7.59 7.73
CA LYS A 108 27.32 -8.56 8.82
C LYS A 108 28.26 -8.05 9.90
N GLY A 109 28.71 -6.81 9.82
CA GLY A 109 29.33 -6.12 10.95
C GLY A 109 28.41 -6.13 12.16
N THR A 110 28.96 -6.32 13.37
CA THR A 110 28.22 -6.11 14.62
C THR A 110 28.70 -4.80 15.26
N PRO A 111 27.92 -3.70 15.23
CA PRO A 111 26.59 -3.57 14.61
C PRO A 111 26.63 -3.34 13.09
N SER A 112 25.53 -3.66 12.41
CA SER A 112 25.41 -3.54 10.95
C SER A 112 25.38 -2.07 10.55
N ARG A 113 26.35 -1.61 9.74
CA ARG A 113 26.43 -0.22 9.31
C ARG A 113 25.30 0.11 8.34
N LEU A 114 25.04 -0.78 7.39
CA LEU A 114 23.91 -0.67 6.46
C LEU A 114 22.56 -0.75 7.19
N GLY A 115 22.43 -1.68 8.15
CA GLY A 115 21.20 -1.80 8.95
C GLY A 115 20.93 -0.55 9.79
N ILE A 116 21.96 0.03 10.42
CA ILE A 116 21.83 1.29 11.15
C ILE A 116 21.46 2.44 10.21
N LEU A 117 22.13 2.56 9.06
CA LEU A 117 21.91 3.65 8.11
C LEU A 117 20.46 3.68 7.61
N LEU A 118 19.95 2.51 7.20
CA LEU A 118 18.61 2.34 6.62
C LEU A 118 17.51 2.13 7.67
N ASP A 119 17.87 2.03 8.95
CA ASP A 119 16.95 1.68 10.03
C ASP A 119 16.30 0.27 9.93
N ILE A 120 16.86 -0.60 9.08
CA ILE A 120 16.39 -1.97 8.83
C ILE A 120 17.06 -2.96 9.79
N SER A 121 16.29 -3.96 10.25
CA SER A 121 16.84 -5.03 11.07
C SER A 121 17.89 -5.85 10.30
N PRO A 122 18.98 -6.32 10.94
CA PRO A 122 20.01 -7.10 10.24
C PRO A 122 19.49 -8.37 9.56
N ARG A 123 18.44 -8.98 10.12
CA ARG A 123 17.78 -10.17 9.55
C ARG A 123 17.01 -9.82 8.27
N ASN A 124 16.27 -8.71 8.26
CA ASN A 124 15.55 -8.29 7.06
C ASN A 124 16.52 -7.81 5.98
N LEU A 125 17.57 -7.06 6.34
CA LEU A 125 18.61 -6.65 5.41
C LEU A 125 19.28 -7.85 4.75
N GLU A 126 19.59 -8.91 5.51
CA GLU A 126 20.10 -10.16 4.94
C GLU A 126 19.09 -10.79 3.97
N ARG A 127 17.81 -10.90 4.34
CA ARG A 127 16.79 -11.46 3.44
C ARG A 127 16.64 -10.66 2.14
N ILE A 128 16.77 -9.33 2.18
CA ILE A 128 16.78 -8.50 0.97
C ILE A 128 18.03 -8.80 0.12
N LEU A 129 19.22 -8.75 0.71
CA LEU A 129 20.50 -8.93 0.00
C LEU A 129 20.63 -10.31 -0.66
N TYR A 130 20.02 -11.34 -0.09
CA TYR A 130 20.03 -12.71 -0.62
C TYR A 130 18.72 -13.13 -1.29
N PHE A 131 17.97 -12.17 -1.84
CA PHE A 131 16.82 -12.41 -2.73
C PHE A 131 15.69 -13.25 -2.11
N ALA A 132 15.42 -13.05 -0.81
CA ALA A 132 14.33 -13.71 -0.09
C ALA A 132 13.18 -12.77 0.30
N LEU A 133 13.38 -11.45 0.23
CA LEU A 133 12.36 -10.43 0.44
C LEU A 133 12.58 -9.29 -0.55
N TYR A 134 11.50 -8.67 -0.99
CA TYR A 134 11.53 -7.39 -1.68
C TYR A 134 11.64 -6.24 -0.68
N VAL A 135 12.15 -5.10 -1.13
CA VAL A 135 12.09 -3.83 -0.43
C VAL A 135 11.53 -2.77 -1.36
N VAL A 136 10.60 -1.96 -0.85
CA VAL A 136 10.05 -0.81 -1.57
C VAL A 136 11.14 0.26 -1.67
N THR A 137 11.53 0.58 -2.90
CA THR A 137 12.60 1.52 -3.22
C THR A 137 12.09 2.94 -3.43
N ARG A 138 10.95 3.11 -4.09
CA ARG A 138 10.32 4.40 -4.37
C ARG A 138 8.81 4.24 -4.24
N VAL A 139 8.15 5.27 -3.73
CA VAL A 139 6.70 5.41 -3.79
C VAL A 139 6.39 6.73 -4.46
N ASP A 140 5.49 6.71 -5.44
CA ASP A 140 5.04 7.88 -6.16
C ASP A 140 3.83 8.48 -5.43
N GLU A 141 4.07 9.61 -4.74
CA GLU A 141 3.03 10.30 -3.97
C GLU A 141 1.92 10.85 -4.86
N HIS A 142 2.23 11.25 -6.10
CA HIS A 142 1.21 11.75 -7.02
C HIS A 142 0.26 10.64 -7.48
N GLU A 143 0.79 9.45 -7.77
CA GLU A 143 -0.06 8.28 -8.03
C GLU A 143 -0.86 7.85 -6.80
N ARG A 144 -0.30 8.02 -5.60
CA ARG A 144 -1.03 7.77 -4.34
C ARG A 144 -2.26 8.67 -4.25
N ASP A 145 -2.08 9.97 -4.45
CA ASP A 145 -3.17 10.94 -4.37
C ASP A 145 -4.24 10.67 -5.44
N ARG A 146 -3.82 10.31 -6.66
CA ARG A 146 -4.77 9.89 -7.72
C ARG A 146 -5.53 8.62 -7.36
N ALA A 147 -4.89 7.65 -6.73
CA ALA A 147 -5.54 6.42 -6.30
C ALA A 147 -6.56 6.70 -5.17
N VAL A 148 -6.19 7.54 -4.20
CA VAL A 148 -7.09 7.99 -3.14
C VAL A 148 -8.29 8.74 -3.72
N ALA A 149 -8.08 9.64 -4.68
CA ALA A 149 -9.16 10.37 -5.34
C ALA A 149 -10.15 9.44 -6.06
N ARG A 150 -9.67 8.39 -6.72
CA ARG A 150 -10.54 7.37 -7.35
C ARG A 150 -11.36 6.60 -6.34
N ILE A 151 -10.77 6.21 -5.20
CA ILE A 151 -11.50 5.55 -4.10
C ILE A 151 -12.59 6.47 -3.57
N ASP A 152 -12.32 7.77 -3.49
CA ASP A 152 -13.28 8.76 -3.00
C ASP A 152 -14.42 9.00 -3.98
N GLU A 153 -14.13 9.03 -5.27
CA GLU A 153 -15.15 9.07 -6.32
C GLU A 153 -16.04 7.83 -6.28
N GLU A 154 -15.46 6.63 -6.20
CA GLU A 154 -16.20 5.37 -6.10
C GLU A 154 -17.03 5.29 -4.81
N LEU A 155 -16.50 5.77 -3.69
CA LEU A 155 -17.25 5.89 -2.44
C LEU A 155 -18.46 6.81 -2.61
N ASN A 156 -18.26 8.00 -3.18
CA ASN A 156 -19.33 8.97 -3.40
C ASN A 156 -20.40 8.43 -4.36
N ASP A 157 -20.00 7.67 -5.38
CA ASP A 157 -20.93 7.02 -6.31
C ASP A 157 -21.78 5.95 -5.61
N ARG A 158 -21.16 5.09 -4.80
CA ARG A 158 -21.88 4.08 -4.02
C ARG A 158 -22.86 4.71 -3.03
N ILE A 159 -22.45 5.78 -2.34
CA ILE A 159 -23.32 6.51 -1.40
C ILE A 159 -24.49 7.16 -2.15
N ARG A 160 -24.22 7.82 -3.28
CA ARG A 160 -25.28 8.44 -4.11
C ARG A 160 -26.27 7.40 -4.61
N HIS A 161 -25.80 6.26 -5.09
CA HIS A 161 -26.67 5.18 -5.55
C HIS A 161 -27.54 4.64 -4.42
N ALA A 162 -26.96 4.38 -3.25
CA ALA A 162 -27.70 3.88 -2.10
C ALA A 162 -28.74 4.91 -1.60
N GLN A 163 -28.40 6.20 -1.58
CA GLN A 163 -29.34 7.27 -1.22
C GLN A 163 -30.48 7.41 -2.24
N GLY A 164 -30.18 7.29 -3.54
CA GLY A 164 -31.17 7.32 -4.62
C GLY A 164 -32.27 6.27 -4.46
N ILE A 165 -31.94 5.07 -3.96
CA ILE A 165 -32.94 4.02 -3.68
C ILE A 165 -33.98 4.49 -2.66
N VAL A 166 -33.55 5.19 -1.59
CA VAL A 166 -34.48 5.73 -0.58
C VAL A 166 -35.35 6.83 -1.17
N ASP A 167 -34.76 7.71 -1.98
CA ASP A 167 -35.48 8.83 -2.59
C ASP A 167 -36.53 8.34 -3.60
N ASP A 168 -36.19 7.34 -4.42
CA ASP A 168 -37.11 6.70 -5.36
C ASP A 168 -38.24 5.97 -4.62
N LYS A 169 -37.91 5.21 -3.56
CA LYS A 169 -38.92 4.50 -2.76
C LYS A 169 -39.83 5.46 -1.99
N ARG A 170 -39.28 6.57 -1.49
CA ARG A 170 -40.05 7.66 -0.90
C ARG A 170 -41.04 8.23 -1.90
N ALA A 171 -40.60 8.56 -3.11
CA ALA A 171 -41.48 9.10 -4.14
C ALA A 171 -42.62 8.13 -4.50
N GLU A 172 -42.31 6.83 -4.62
CA GLU A 172 -43.31 5.78 -4.88
C GLU A 172 -44.36 5.67 -3.75
N LEU A 173 -43.91 5.62 -2.49
CA LEU A 173 -44.79 5.50 -1.32
C LEU A 173 -45.62 6.76 -1.08
N GLU A 174 -45.03 7.95 -1.21
CA GLU A 174 -45.74 9.23 -1.12
C GLU A 174 -46.81 9.34 -2.21
N GLY A 175 -46.52 8.89 -3.44
CA GLY A 175 -47.50 8.81 -4.52
C GLY A 175 -48.67 7.87 -4.19
N ALA A 176 -48.37 6.63 -3.77
CA ALA A 176 -49.39 5.64 -3.44
C ALA A 176 -50.29 6.07 -2.26
N VAL A 177 -49.74 6.80 -1.28
CA VAL A 177 -50.54 7.34 -0.17
C VAL A 177 -51.30 8.59 -0.57
N ALA A 178 -50.78 9.44 -1.46
CA ALA A 178 -51.56 10.54 -2.01
C ALA A 178 -52.84 10.03 -2.71
N ASP A 179 -52.72 8.95 -3.50
CA ASP A 179 -53.85 8.30 -4.16
C ASP A 179 -54.86 7.74 -3.15
N LYS A 180 -54.40 6.97 -2.16
CA LYS A 180 -55.27 6.43 -1.10
C LYS A 180 -55.90 7.51 -0.23
N ARG A 181 -55.17 8.59 0.06
CA ARG A 181 -55.68 9.72 0.84
C ARG A 181 -56.79 10.43 0.07
N ALA A 182 -56.64 10.62 -1.24
CA ALA A 182 -57.70 11.15 -2.09
C ALA A 182 -58.94 10.25 -2.11
N GLU A 183 -58.77 8.92 -2.12
CA GLU A 183 -59.87 7.96 -2.02
C GLU A 183 -60.61 8.07 -0.68
N VAL A 184 -59.87 8.12 0.44
CA VAL A 184 -60.41 8.30 1.80
C VAL A 184 -61.13 9.64 1.95
N ASP A 185 -60.54 10.73 1.45
CA ASP A 185 -61.15 12.07 1.48
C ASP A 185 -62.43 12.11 0.61
N SER A 186 -62.43 11.47 -0.55
CA SER A 186 -63.62 11.34 -1.41
C SER A 186 -64.73 10.52 -0.73
N ALA A 187 -64.38 9.43 -0.06
CA ALA A 187 -65.33 8.62 0.70
C ALA A 187 -65.95 9.41 1.86
N HIS A 188 -65.12 10.17 2.60
CA HIS A 188 -65.57 11.04 3.68
C HIS A 188 -66.51 12.16 3.17
N GLN A 189 -66.18 12.78 2.04
CA GLN A 189 -67.06 13.79 1.41
C GLN A 189 -68.39 13.19 0.98
N ALA A 190 -68.40 11.98 0.42
CA ALA A 190 -69.63 11.29 0.02
C ALA A 190 -70.49 10.91 1.25
N GLU A 191 -69.87 10.44 2.34
CA GLU A 191 -70.55 10.11 3.59
C GLU A 191 -71.13 11.36 4.25
N THR A 192 -70.37 12.46 4.29
CA THR A 192 -70.83 13.75 4.80
C THR A 192 -72.03 14.27 4.00
N ARG A 193 -71.96 14.22 2.66
CA ARG A 193 -73.08 14.58 1.78
C ARG A 193 -74.32 13.73 2.03
N ARG A 194 -74.17 12.41 2.25
CA ARG A 194 -75.31 11.54 2.59
C ARG A 194 -75.97 11.94 3.90
N HIS A 195 -75.18 12.34 4.90
CA HIS A 195 -75.71 12.83 6.17
C HIS A 195 -76.42 14.19 5.99
N ASP A 196 -75.89 15.08 5.16
CA ASP A 196 -76.53 16.36 4.80
C ASP A 196 -77.83 16.17 4.01
N ASP A 197 -77.83 15.29 3.01
CA ASP A 197 -79.01 14.96 2.20
C ASP A 197 -80.10 14.29 3.06
N ARG A 198 -79.70 13.41 3.99
CA ARG A 198 -80.62 12.77 4.95
C ARG A 198 -81.23 13.79 5.91
N PHE A 199 -80.42 14.74 6.41
CA PHE A 199 -80.92 15.85 7.23
C PHE A 199 -81.92 16.69 6.44
N ALA A 200 -81.55 17.13 5.23
CA ALA A 200 -82.42 17.93 4.37
C ALA A 200 -83.75 17.23 4.06
N ALA A 201 -83.71 15.95 3.65
CA ALA A 201 -84.92 15.18 3.34
C ALA A 201 -85.84 15.00 4.56
N ARG A 202 -85.28 14.68 5.74
CA ARG A 202 -86.06 14.48 6.95
C ARG A 202 -86.59 15.80 7.52
N SER A 203 -85.82 16.89 7.43
CA SER A 203 -86.27 18.23 7.78
C SER A 203 -87.37 18.73 6.86
N GLU A 204 -87.30 18.44 5.55
CA GLU A 204 -88.36 18.77 4.59
C GLU A 204 -89.63 17.94 4.83
N GLU A 205 -89.50 16.65 5.17
CA GLU A 205 -90.61 15.79 5.60
C GLU A 205 -91.28 16.35 6.87
N LEU A 206 -90.49 16.71 7.90
CA LEU A 206 -90.99 17.33 9.13
C LEU A 206 -91.65 18.68 8.87
N ALA A 207 -91.09 19.50 7.99
CA ALA A 207 -91.64 20.81 7.63
C ALA A 207 -92.96 20.69 6.85
N SER A 208 -93.05 19.77 5.89
CA SER A 208 -94.28 19.51 5.13
C SER A 208 -95.38 18.91 6.00
N ALA A 209 -95.05 17.96 6.88
CA ALA A 209 -95.99 17.40 7.85
C ALA A 209 -96.46 18.46 8.85
N ALA A 210 -95.56 19.33 9.33
CA ALA A 210 -95.91 20.46 10.18
C ALA A 210 -96.82 21.47 9.47
N GLN A 211 -96.56 21.80 8.20
CA GLN A 211 -97.40 22.70 7.40
C GLN A 211 -98.81 22.11 7.14
N GLN A 212 -98.91 20.82 6.82
CA GLN A 212 -100.18 20.13 6.63
C GLN A 212 -101.00 20.08 7.92
N LEU A 213 -100.36 19.83 9.05
CA LEU A 213 -101.02 19.84 10.34
C LEU A 213 -101.39 21.26 10.79
N GLU A 214 -100.54 22.26 10.57
CA GLU A 214 -100.87 23.67 10.81
C GLU A 214 -102.07 24.13 9.96
N ALA A 215 -102.15 23.72 8.69
CA ALA A 215 -103.28 24.02 7.82
C ALA A 215 -104.57 23.34 8.31
N SER A 216 -104.47 22.10 8.79
CA SER A 216 -105.59 21.34 9.35
C SER A 216 -106.10 21.94 10.67
N LEU A 217 -105.20 22.38 11.54
CA LEU A 217 -105.50 23.08 12.80
C LEU A 217 -106.10 24.48 12.57
N LYS A 218 -105.66 25.20 11.52
CA LYS A 218 -106.25 26.50 11.13
C LYS A 218 -107.64 26.36 10.51
N ALA A 219 -107.90 25.26 9.79
CA ALA A 219 -109.22 24.95 9.21
C ALA A 219 -110.24 24.47 10.25
N ALA A 220 -109.79 23.83 11.35
CA ALA A 220 -110.66 23.21 12.35
C ALA A 220 -111.38 24.20 13.31
N GLY A 221 -110.99 25.47 13.39
CA GLY A 221 -111.63 26.41 14.31
C GLY A 221 -111.52 26.00 15.79
N LYS A 222 -112.24 26.69 16.69
CA LYS A 222 -111.99 26.72 18.16
C LYS A 222 -112.15 25.40 18.94
N THR A 223 -112.53 24.28 18.32
CA THR A 223 -112.74 23.01 19.05
C THR A 223 -112.38 21.81 18.18
N VAL A 224 -111.38 21.05 18.63
CA VAL A 224 -110.90 19.82 18.02
C VAL A 224 -111.60 18.61 18.68
N THR A 225 -112.20 17.72 17.89
CA THR A 225 -113.02 16.58 18.36
C THR A 225 -112.29 15.24 18.41
N GLU A 226 -111.06 15.15 17.91
CA GLU A 226 -110.23 13.93 17.91
C GLU A 226 -108.81 14.25 18.38
N GLU A 227 -108.11 13.31 19.01
CA GLU A 227 -106.71 13.50 19.42
C GLU A 227 -105.83 13.72 18.18
N ILE A 228 -105.24 14.91 18.07
CA ILE A 228 -104.36 15.24 16.96
C ILE A 228 -102.93 14.83 17.31
N VAL A 229 -102.46 13.79 16.64
CA VAL A 229 -101.10 13.25 16.80
C VAL A 229 -100.21 13.77 15.68
N PHE A 230 -99.01 14.24 16.01
CA PHE A 230 -97.98 14.51 15.00
C PHE A 230 -97.47 13.18 14.44
N ALA A 231 -97.95 12.78 13.27
CA ALA A 231 -97.58 11.49 12.67
C ALA A 231 -96.06 11.21 12.61
N PRO A 232 -95.16 12.20 12.41
CA PRO A 232 -93.71 11.95 12.36
C PRO A 232 -93.05 11.60 13.71
N THR A 233 -93.54 12.10 14.84
CA THR A 233 -92.96 11.86 16.18
C THR A 233 -93.87 11.03 17.09
N GLY A 234 -95.14 10.86 16.72
CA GLY A 234 -96.15 10.18 17.54
C GLY A 234 -96.61 10.99 18.77
N GLU A 235 -96.16 12.24 18.92
CA GLU A 235 -96.55 13.09 20.04
C GLU A 235 -97.97 13.65 19.86
N VAL A 236 -98.75 13.62 20.94
CA VAL A 236 -100.11 14.19 21.00
C VAL A 236 -99.99 15.71 21.16
N ILE A 237 -100.45 16.46 20.15
CA ILE A 237 -100.31 17.92 20.10
C ILE A 237 -101.51 18.64 20.77
N ALA A 238 -102.69 18.01 20.78
CA ALA A 238 -103.90 18.56 21.38
C ALA A 238 -104.80 17.43 21.90
N HIS A 239 -105.33 17.61 23.12
CA HIS A 239 -106.40 16.76 23.65
C HIS A 239 -107.77 17.37 23.32
N THR A 240 -108.83 16.57 23.47
CA THR A 240 -110.21 17.01 23.31
C THR A 240 -110.51 18.15 24.29
N ALA A 241 -110.54 19.39 23.77
CA ALA A 241 -110.84 20.69 24.39
C ALA A 241 -109.71 21.75 24.48
N ASP A 242 -108.59 21.61 23.75
CA ASP A 242 -107.52 22.62 23.77
C ASP A 242 -107.69 23.77 22.74
N ALA A 243 -107.25 24.98 23.11
CA ALA A 243 -107.28 26.15 22.26
C ALA A 243 -106.24 26.06 21.13
N THR A 244 -106.64 26.47 19.92
CA THR A 244 -105.84 26.39 18.68
C THR A 244 -104.47 27.07 18.76
N LYS A 245 -104.24 28.02 19.69
CA LYS A 245 -102.93 28.66 19.92
C LYS A 245 -101.95 27.79 20.70
N ASP A 246 -102.43 27.04 21.70
CA ASP A 246 -101.59 26.20 22.55
C ASP A 246 -101.13 24.94 21.79
N ALA A 247 -102.02 24.37 20.98
CA ALA A 247 -101.70 23.30 20.03
C ALA A 247 -100.63 23.71 19.00
N LEU A 248 -100.68 24.96 18.49
CA LEU A 248 -99.64 25.47 17.56
C LEU A 248 -98.29 25.68 18.25
N SER A 249 -98.28 26.09 19.52
CA SER A 249 -97.04 26.22 20.31
C SER A 249 -96.43 24.86 20.65
N ALA A 250 -97.25 23.86 20.98
CA ALA A 250 -96.82 22.49 21.24
C ALA A 250 -96.24 21.85 19.98
N LEU A 251 -96.90 21.99 18.82
CA LEU A 251 -96.39 21.54 17.52
C LEU A 251 -95.04 22.17 17.17
N ARG A 252 -94.88 23.49 17.34
CA ARG A 252 -93.59 24.16 17.06
C ARG A 252 -92.48 23.70 17.99
N LYS A 253 -92.78 23.44 19.26
CA LYS A 253 -91.81 22.94 20.24
C LYS A 253 -91.40 21.49 19.94
N ALA A 254 -92.35 20.63 19.55
CA ALA A 254 -92.10 19.27 19.11
C ALA A 254 -91.23 19.21 17.85
N VAL A 255 -91.57 20.02 16.84
CA VAL A 255 -90.78 20.13 15.60
C VAL A 255 -89.38 20.68 15.88
N GLN A 256 -89.25 21.70 16.73
CA GLN A 256 -87.95 22.27 17.09
C GLN A 256 -87.07 21.27 17.85
N ALA A 257 -87.63 20.55 18.82
CA ALA A 257 -86.91 19.52 19.58
C ALA A 257 -86.43 18.38 18.67
N GLU A 258 -87.27 17.95 17.73
CA GLU A 258 -86.91 16.87 16.81
C GLU A 258 -85.88 17.30 15.76
N VAL A 259 -85.94 18.55 15.28
CA VAL A 259 -84.91 19.13 14.40
C VAL A 259 -83.58 19.29 15.15
N GLU A 260 -83.60 19.69 16.42
CA GLU A 260 -82.39 19.76 17.27
C GLU A 260 -81.80 18.38 17.55
N ALA A 261 -82.63 17.36 17.79
CA ALA A 261 -82.19 15.98 17.94
C ALA A 261 -81.58 15.44 16.65
N LEU A 262 -82.19 15.70 15.49
CA LEU A 262 -81.65 15.36 14.17
C LEU A 262 -80.32 16.07 13.86
N ASP A 263 -80.19 17.36 14.20
CA ASP A 263 -78.94 18.11 14.02
C ASP A 263 -77.84 17.58 14.95
N ALA A 264 -78.17 17.20 16.19
CA ALA A 264 -77.24 16.56 17.11
C ALA A 264 -76.76 15.20 16.60
N ASP A 265 -77.66 14.35 16.12
CA ASP A 265 -77.34 13.03 15.53
C ASP A 265 -76.46 13.17 14.28
N VAL A 266 -76.77 14.12 13.40
CA VAL A 266 -75.99 14.39 12.19
C VAL A 266 -74.61 14.96 12.53
N LYS A 267 -74.51 15.86 13.52
CA LYS A 267 -73.23 16.35 14.02
C LYS A 267 -72.39 15.23 14.61
N GLN A 268 -72.98 14.35 15.42
CA GLN A 268 -72.29 13.21 16.01
C GLN A 268 -71.82 12.21 14.94
N ALA A 269 -72.64 11.95 13.92
CA ALA A 269 -72.28 11.11 12.79
C ALA A 269 -71.12 11.72 11.97
N LYS A 270 -71.15 13.04 11.72
CA LYS A 270 -70.07 13.76 11.04
C LYS A 270 -68.77 13.76 11.83
N THR A 271 -68.80 13.97 13.15
CA THR A 271 -67.59 13.88 13.98
C THR A 271 -67.01 12.48 13.93
N HIS A 272 -67.86 11.44 14.00
CA HIS A 272 -67.40 10.06 13.91
C HIS A 272 -66.80 9.73 12.53
N ALA A 273 -67.40 10.21 11.45
CA ALA A 273 -66.86 10.08 10.09
C ALA A 273 -65.53 10.83 9.92
N THR A 274 -65.33 11.95 10.63
CA THR A 274 -64.07 12.73 10.61
C THR A 274 -62.98 12.01 11.39
N GLU A 275 -63.28 11.50 12.59
CA GLU A 275 -62.35 10.69 13.39
C GLU A 275 -61.90 9.44 12.64
N LYS A 276 -62.84 8.76 11.95
CA LYS A 276 -62.53 7.58 11.13
C LYS A 276 -61.61 7.91 9.96
N ARG A 277 -61.81 9.06 9.31
CA ARG A 277 -60.94 9.58 8.25
C ARG A 277 -59.54 9.89 8.79
N ASP A 278 -59.45 10.60 9.90
CA ASP A 278 -58.19 11.01 10.52
C ASP A 278 -57.39 9.78 11.00
N ALA A 279 -58.07 8.78 11.58
CA ALA A 279 -57.46 7.51 11.94
C ALA A 279 -56.93 6.76 10.71
N ALA A 280 -57.69 6.68 9.62
CA ALA A 280 -57.23 6.04 8.38
C ALA A 280 -56.01 6.75 7.76
N ILE A 281 -55.97 8.10 7.79
CA ILE A 281 -54.83 8.87 7.29
C ILE A 281 -53.60 8.68 8.21
N ALA A 282 -53.80 8.62 9.53
CA ALA A 282 -52.72 8.36 10.48
C ALA A 282 -52.10 6.97 10.27
N ASP A 283 -52.91 5.93 10.08
CA ASP A 283 -52.45 4.56 9.79
C ASP A 283 -51.65 4.51 8.49
N LEU A 284 -52.13 5.17 7.42
CA LEU A 284 -51.40 5.25 6.15
C LEU A 284 -50.04 5.94 6.31
N THR A 285 -49.98 7.01 7.11
CA THR A 285 -48.76 7.77 7.36
C THR A 285 -47.75 6.95 8.18
N SER A 286 -48.22 6.28 9.23
CA SER A 286 -47.39 5.39 10.05
C SER A 286 -46.82 4.23 9.24
N GLY A 287 -47.60 3.67 8.31
CA GLY A 287 -47.13 2.60 7.42
C GLY A 287 -46.01 3.06 6.47
N ILE A 288 -46.07 4.30 5.97
CA ILE A 288 -44.95 4.87 5.19
C ILE A 288 -43.72 5.04 6.08
N ASP A 289 -43.89 5.62 7.27
CA ASP A 289 -42.76 5.91 8.15
C ASP A 289 -42.03 4.61 8.56
N GLU A 290 -42.76 3.53 8.81
CA GLU A 290 -42.19 2.21 9.12
C GLU A 290 -41.47 1.59 7.90
N ALA A 291 -42.08 1.66 6.71
CA ALA A 291 -41.46 1.18 5.48
C ALA A 291 -40.19 1.99 5.13
N LEU A 292 -40.24 3.32 5.25
CA LEU A 292 -39.09 4.20 5.04
C LEU A 292 -38.02 4.00 6.11
N ALA A 293 -38.39 3.72 7.35
CA ALA A 293 -37.42 3.43 8.41
C ALA A 293 -36.64 2.15 8.11
N THR A 294 -37.32 1.11 7.61
CA THR A 294 -36.71 -0.16 7.21
C THR A 294 -35.72 0.05 6.05
N GLU A 295 -36.12 0.79 5.02
CA GLU A 295 -35.28 1.05 3.86
C GLU A 295 -34.08 1.95 4.20
N ARG A 296 -34.30 2.97 5.04
CA ARG A 296 -33.22 3.83 5.56
C ARG A 296 -32.20 3.02 6.34
N GLU A 297 -32.64 2.05 7.14
CA GLU A 297 -31.71 1.20 7.88
C GLU A 297 -30.86 0.33 6.94
N HIS A 298 -31.47 -0.22 5.88
CA HIS A 298 -30.75 -0.98 4.85
C HIS A 298 -29.69 -0.11 4.14
N VAL A 299 -30.08 1.06 3.66
CA VAL A 299 -29.19 2.00 2.98
C VAL A 299 -28.11 2.55 3.91
N GLN A 300 -28.41 2.73 5.19
CA GLN A 300 -27.42 3.11 6.19
C GLN A 300 -26.36 2.02 6.36
N ARG A 301 -26.75 0.74 6.42
CA ARG A 301 -25.81 -0.40 6.45
C ARG A 301 -24.91 -0.42 5.20
N GLU A 302 -25.49 -0.32 4.01
CA GLU A 302 -24.72 -0.27 2.76
C GLU A 302 -23.75 0.91 2.69
N THR A 303 -24.18 2.08 3.15
CA THR A 303 -23.36 3.30 3.24
C THR A 303 -22.18 3.10 4.19
N ASP A 304 -22.42 2.48 5.34
CA ASP A 304 -21.38 2.22 6.34
C ASP A 304 -20.39 1.16 5.85
N ASP A 305 -20.85 0.14 5.13
CA ASP A 305 -20.00 -0.85 4.46
C ASP A 305 -19.14 -0.21 3.36
N ALA A 306 -19.71 0.68 2.54
CA ALA A 306 -18.97 1.43 1.53
C ALA A 306 -17.89 2.32 2.18
N ARG A 307 -18.21 3.00 3.29
CA ARG A 307 -17.23 3.79 4.06
C ARG A 307 -16.13 2.92 4.66
N LEU A 308 -16.47 1.74 5.17
CA LEU A 308 -15.49 0.80 5.72
C LEU A 308 -14.55 0.30 4.62
N TRP A 309 -15.08 -0.05 3.46
CA TRP A 309 -14.29 -0.40 2.27
C TRP A 309 -13.30 0.71 1.91
N ALA A 310 -13.77 1.95 1.76
CA ALA A 310 -12.90 3.08 1.40
C ALA A 310 -11.81 3.34 2.46
N ARG A 311 -12.13 3.21 3.75
CA ARG A 311 -11.15 3.31 4.83
C ARG A 311 -10.07 2.24 4.73
N ASN A 312 -10.47 0.97 4.52
CA ASN A 312 -9.53 -0.15 4.40
C ASN A 312 -8.59 0.03 3.20
N GLU A 313 -9.10 0.50 2.06
CA GLU A 313 -8.28 0.70 0.86
C GLU A 313 -7.35 1.91 0.98
N ARG A 314 -7.81 3.01 1.59
CA ARG A 314 -6.93 4.12 1.95
C ARG A 314 -5.84 3.68 2.92
N GLN A 315 -6.17 2.84 3.90
CA GLN A 315 -5.17 2.31 4.82
C GLN A 315 -4.15 1.44 4.09
N ALA A 316 -4.58 0.53 3.22
CA ALA A 316 -3.68 -0.31 2.43
C ALA A 316 -2.71 0.52 1.56
N LEU A 317 -3.18 1.62 0.95
CA LEU A 317 -2.34 2.56 0.19
C LEU A 317 -1.30 3.26 1.08
N ASN A 318 -1.72 3.69 2.27
CA ASN A 318 -0.86 4.40 3.23
C ASN A 318 0.14 3.48 3.96
N GLU A 319 -0.15 2.19 4.01
CA GLU A 319 0.77 1.18 4.55
C GLU A 319 2.02 1.03 3.68
N ILE A 320 1.90 1.22 2.36
CA ILE A 320 3.02 1.12 1.40
C ILE A 320 3.99 2.28 1.62
N LYS A 321 5.15 1.98 2.22
CA LYS A 321 6.20 2.97 2.53
C LYS A 321 7.55 2.55 2.00
N VAL A 322 8.39 3.52 1.66
CA VAL A 322 9.81 3.28 1.31
C VAL A 322 10.49 2.54 2.47
N LEU A 323 11.37 1.59 2.14
CA LEU A 323 12.05 0.66 3.08
C LEU A 323 11.17 -0.46 3.66
N GLN A 324 9.86 -0.48 3.37
CA GLN A 324 9.02 -1.61 3.76
C GLN A 324 9.46 -2.88 3.02
N THR A 325 9.51 -3.98 3.75
CA THR A 325 9.85 -5.29 3.20
C THR A 325 8.60 -6.08 2.85
N LEU A 326 8.58 -6.69 1.66
CA LEU A 326 7.45 -7.47 1.17
C LEU A 326 7.89 -8.91 0.87
N THR A 327 7.04 -9.88 1.19
CA THR A 327 7.13 -11.27 0.73
C THR A 327 6.75 -11.37 -0.74
N GLU A 328 7.01 -12.52 -1.38
CA GLU A 328 6.64 -12.74 -2.79
C GLU A 328 5.13 -12.62 -3.02
N SER A 329 4.32 -13.17 -2.11
CA SER A 329 2.86 -13.10 -2.17
C SER A 329 2.34 -11.67 -1.99
N GLU A 330 2.88 -10.93 -1.03
CA GLU A 330 2.50 -9.53 -0.80
C GLU A 330 2.93 -8.65 -1.97
N PHE A 331 4.15 -8.82 -2.48
CA PHE A 331 4.63 -8.09 -3.64
C PHE A 331 3.76 -8.34 -4.86
N ARG A 332 3.36 -9.59 -5.12
CA ARG A 332 2.47 -9.92 -6.24
C ARG A 332 1.09 -9.28 -6.07
N SER A 333 0.47 -9.43 -4.90
CA SER A 333 -0.84 -8.84 -4.60
C SER A 333 -0.82 -7.31 -4.72
N TYR A 334 0.19 -6.65 -4.15
CA TYR A 334 0.34 -5.21 -4.25
C TYR A 334 0.73 -4.75 -5.65
N SER A 335 1.48 -5.52 -6.43
CA SER A 335 1.80 -5.18 -7.81
C SER A 335 0.57 -5.30 -8.72
N GLU A 336 -0.29 -6.28 -8.49
CA GLU A 336 -1.57 -6.45 -9.21
C GLU A 336 -2.54 -5.30 -8.89
N ARG A 337 -2.60 -4.86 -7.62
CA ARG A 337 -3.52 -3.79 -7.17
C ARG A 337 -2.98 -2.37 -7.38
N PHE A 338 -1.69 -2.16 -7.16
CA PHE A 338 -1.04 -0.86 -7.05
C PHE A 338 0.26 -0.75 -7.87
N GLY A 339 0.43 -1.52 -8.94
CA GLY A 339 1.72 -1.64 -9.66
C GLY A 339 2.33 -0.34 -10.22
N ARG A 340 1.56 0.75 -10.36
CA ARG A 340 2.08 2.08 -10.76
C ARG A 340 2.49 2.96 -9.57
N LEU A 341 2.08 2.60 -8.35
CA LEU A 341 2.27 3.39 -7.15
C LEU A 341 3.68 3.30 -6.59
N PHE A 342 4.32 2.13 -6.67
CA PHE A 342 5.58 1.87 -6.02
C PHE A 342 6.51 1.00 -6.86
N ASP A 343 7.81 1.23 -6.69
CA ASP A 343 8.86 0.39 -7.23
C ASP A 343 9.46 -0.43 -6.10
N ALA A 344 9.47 -1.76 -6.21
CA ALA A 344 10.18 -2.63 -5.28
C ALA A 344 11.23 -3.50 -5.99
N GLY A 345 12.27 -3.84 -5.25
CA GLY A 345 13.37 -4.64 -5.77
C GLY A 345 14.00 -5.53 -4.71
N MET A 346 14.92 -6.38 -5.15
CA MET A 346 15.70 -7.28 -4.29
C MET A 346 17.21 -7.03 -4.42
N GLY A 347 17.97 -7.63 -3.52
CA GLY A 347 19.42 -7.70 -3.59
C GLY A 347 20.12 -6.38 -3.26
N ALA A 348 21.43 -6.37 -3.48
CA ALA A 348 22.24 -5.17 -3.25
C ALA A 348 21.90 -4.04 -4.24
N GLU A 349 21.30 -4.34 -5.40
CA GLU A 349 20.85 -3.33 -6.36
C GLU A 349 19.74 -2.44 -5.77
N ALA A 350 18.72 -3.04 -5.15
CA ALA A 350 17.63 -2.30 -4.51
C ALA A 350 18.16 -1.46 -3.33
N VAL A 351 19.04 -2.04 -2.51
CA VAL A 351 19.69 -1.34 -1.40
C VAL A 351 20.53 -0.16 -1.90
N LYS A 352 21.22 -0.30 -3.04
CA LYS A 352 21.99 0.78 -3.67
C LYS A 352 21.08 1.92 -4.11
N LYS A 353 20.00 1.63 -4.83
CA LYS A 353 19.02 2.63 -5.29
C LYS A 353 18.46 3.45 -4.12
N ILE A 354 18.12 2.77 -3.03
CA ILE A 354 17.63 3.42 -1.79
C ILE A 354 18.70 4.35 -1.21
N ILE A 355 19.95 3.89 -1.10
CA ILE A 355 21.03 4.69 -0.51
C ILE A 355 21.38 5.91 -1.37
N GLU A 356 21.34 5.78 -2.69
CA GLU A 356 21.61 6.88 -3.63
C GLU A 356 20.59 8.01 -3.51
N GLN A 357 19.36 7.72 -3.07
CA GLN A 357 18.29 8.70 -2.85
C GLN A 357 18.35 9.34 -1.46
N LEU A 358 19.23 8.90 -0.56
CA LEU A 358 19.31 9.44 0.80
C LEU A 358 20.04 10.79 0.84
N ASN A 359 19.32 11.83 1.25
CA ASN A 359 19.93 13.09 1.68
C ASN A 359 20.45 12.97 3.13
N LEU A 360 21.77 12.90 3.29
CA LEU A 360 22.41 12.76 4.61
C LEU A 360 22.22 13.99 5.51
N ASP A 361 22.12 15.19 4.93
CA ASP A 361 21.94 16.43 5.69
C ASP A 361 20.53 16.52 6.30
N GLU A 362 19.52 16.26 5.48
CA GLU A 362 18.13 16.18 5.96
C GLU A 362 17.94 15.07 6.99
N LEU A 363 18.53 13.90 6.76
CA LEU A 363 18.42 12.78 7.69
C LEU A 363 19.10 13.10 9.03
N ALA A 364 20.23 13.81 9.02
CA ALA A 364 20.88 14.27 10.24
C ALA A 364 19.99 15.25 11.03
N GLN A 365 19.36 16.22 10.34
CA GLN A 365 18.43 17.17 10.99
C GLN A 365 17.22 16.44 11.60
N LYS A 366 16.60 15.52 10.86
CA LYS A 366 15.48 14.69 11.34
C LYS A 366 15.87 13.91 12.61
N LEU A 367 17.05 13.29 12.63
CA LEU A 367 17.53 12.52 13.78
C LEU A 367 17.90 13.40 14.98
N HIS A 368 18.37 14.63 14.77
CA HIS A 368 18.58 15.59 15.86
C HIS A 368 17.26 15.95 16.57
N VAL A 369 16.19 16.16 15.80
CA VAL A 369 14.85 16.43 16.35
C VAL A 369 14.32 15.20 17.08
N GLU A 370 14.38 14.01 16.46
CA GLU A 370 13.91 12.75 17.06
C GLU A 370 14.64 12.44 18.38
N MET A 371 15.94 12.71 18.45
CA MET A 371 16.74 12.51 19.67
C MET A 371 16.32 13.42 20.82
N ARG A 372 15.84 14.64 20.54
CA ARG A 372 15.36 15.59 21.56
C ARG A 372 13.95 15.24 22.05
N GLN A 373 13.08 14.80 21.14
CA GLN A 373 11.68 14.49 21.44
C GLN A 373 11.51 13.13 22.11
N THR A 374 12.40 12.18 21.84
CA THR A 374 12.22 10.79 22.28
C THR A 374 13.16 10.41 23.42
N SER A 375 12.72 9.52 24.31
CA SER A 375 13.52 8.96 25.40
C SER A 375 13.78 7.45 25.23
N GLY A 376 14.60 6.86 26.11
CA GLY A 376 14.81 5.41 26.16
C GLY A 376 15.54 4.79 24.95
N GLN A 377 15.03 3.64 24.48
CA GLN A 377 15.68 2.83 23.44
C GLN A 377 15.68 3.51 22.06
N ARG A 378 14.60 4.23 21.73
CA ARG A 378 14.47 4.94 20.45
C ARG A 378 15.48 6.09 20.35
N ARG A 379 15.72 6.83 21.44
CA ARG A 379 16.83 7.81 21.53
C ARG A 379 18.20 7.17 21.31
N LYS A 380 18.47 6.00 21.91
CA LYS A 380 19.75 5.28 21.72
C LYS A 380 19.95 4.85 20.26
N LYS A 381 18.88 4.44 19.56
CA LYS A 381 18.92 4.09 18.12
C LYS A 381 19.24 5.31 17.27
N ALA A 382 18.55 6.43 17.52
CA ALA A 382 18.79 7.70 16.84
C ALA A 382 20.23 8.20 17.01
N ILE A 383 20.80 8.13 18.23
CA ILE A 383 22.20 8.51 18.50
C ILE A 383 23.18 7.66 17.69
N LYS A 384 23.00 6.33 17.67
CA LYS A 384 23.89 5.43 16.92
C LYS A 384 23.83 5.70 15.41
N ARG A 385 22.63 6.00 14.90
CA ARG A 385 22.40 6.32 13.49
C ARG A 385 22.99 7.68 13.11
N LEU A 386 22.75 8.71 13.92
CA LEU A 386 23.31 10.04 13.75
C LEU A 386 24.84 10.01 13.74
N ARG A 387 25.47 9.27 14.67
CA ARG A 387 26.94 9.10 14.71
C ARG A 387 27.50 8.53 13.41
N LEU A 388 26.78 7.59 12.77
CA LEU A 388 27.19 7.03 11.49
C LEU A 388 27.06 8.06 10.35
N ILE A 389 25.96 8.80 10.32
CA ILE A 389 25.71 9.83 9.30
C ILE A 389 26.73 10.97 9.42
N GLU A 390 27.01 11.45 10.63
CA GLU A 390 28.06 12.45 10.86
C GLU A 390 29.44 11.94 10.42
N ALA A 391 29.75 10.66 10.60
CA ALA A 391 31.00 10.08 10.13
C ALA A 391 31.10 10.10 8.59
N PHE A 392 30.02 9.83 7.86
CA PHE A 392 29.98 9.98 6.41
C PHE A 392 30.14 11.45 5.99
N ARG A 393 29.41 12.37 6.62
CA ARG A 393 29.51 13.81 6.34
C ARG A 393 30.92 14.36 6.56
N LYS A 394 31.56 14.00 7.68
CA LYS A 394 32.93 14.44 8.01
C LYS A 394 34.00 13.84 7.10
N SER A 395 33.82 12.61 6.65
CA SER A 395 34.79 11.92 5.80
C SER A 395 34.65 12.24 4.31
N GLY A 396 33.52 12.81 3.89
CA GLY A 396 33.17 12.98 2.47
C GLY A 396 32.94 11.66 1.73
N ALA A 397 32.96 10.51 2.44
CA ALA A 397 32.69 9.22 1.85
C ALA A 397 31.19 9.08 1.59
N ARG A 398 30.83 8.54 0.43
CA ARG A 398 29.42 8.30 0.11
C ARG A 398 28.98 6.90 0.59
N PRO A 399 27.78 6.74 1.17
CA PRO A 399 27.40 5.45 1.75
C PRO A 399 27.20 4.35 0.71
N GLU A 400 26.87 4.68 -0.55
CA GLU A 400 26.70 3.68 -1.61
C GLU A 400 28.01 2.96 -1.97
N TRP A 401 29.18 3.48 -1.57
CA TRP A 401 30.46 2.80 -1.74
C TRP A 401 30.60 1.53 -0.89
N MET A 402 29.68 1.29 0.05
CA MET A 402 29.55 -0.02 0.72
C MET A 402 29.01 -1.12 -0.21
N ILE A 403 28.52 -0.76 -1.40
CA ILE A 403 28.02 -1.66 -2.43
C ILE A 403 28.97 -1.59 -3.63
N LEU A 404 29.61 -2.72 -3.90
CA LEU A 404 30.62 -2.86 -4.94
C LEU A 404 29.94 -3.08 -6.29
N SER A 405 30.19 -2.18 -7.25
CA SER A 405 29.94 -2.42 -8.68
C SER A 405 31.22 -2.87 -9.40
N THR A 406 32.37 -2.68 -8.76
CA THR A 406 33.69 -3.07 -9.26
C THR A 406 34.47 -3.68 -8.11
N LEU A 407 35.02 -4.86 -8.33
CA LEU A 407 35.76 -5.63 -7.33
C LEU A 407 37.26 -5.58 -7.65
N PRO A 408 38.12 -5.10 -6.74
CA PRO A 408 39.56 -5.11 -6.95
C PRO A 408 40.12 -6.54 -6.94
N VAL A 409 41.15 -6.77 -7.75
CA VAL A 409 41.93 -8.02 -7.77
C VAL A 409 43.34 -7.73 -7.28
N ILE A 410 43.73 -8.40 -6.20
CA ILE A 410 45.06 -8.28 -5.60
C ILE A 410 46.16 -8.73 -6.59
N PRO A 411 47.35 -8.11 -6.57
CA PRO A 411 48.47 -8.49 -7.43
C PRO A 411 48.83 -9.99 -7.33
N PRO A 412 49.18 -10.66 -8.44
CA PRO A 412 49.35 -12.11 -8.50
C PRO A 412 50.49 -12.64 -7.62
N ASP A 413 51.55 -11.86 -7.41
CA ASP A 413 52.67 -12.30 -6.56
C ASP A 413 52.30 -12.32 -5.07
N LEU A 414 51.20 -11.67 -4.68
CA LEU A 414 50.61 -11.78 -3.33
C LEU A 414 49.67 -13.00 -3.21
N ARG A 415 49.37 -13.68 -4.33
CA ARG A 415 48.56 -14.90 -4.43
C ARG A 415 49.21 -15.92 -5.38
N PRO A 416 50.45 -16.36 -5.09
CA PRO A 416 51.27 -17.08 -6.05
C PRO A 416 50.70 -18.46 -6.42
N MET A 417 51.09 -18.92 -7.61
CA MET A 417 50.93 -20.29 -8.08
C MET A 417 52.34 -20.82 -8.36
N VAL A 418 52.74 -21.84 -7.61
CA VAL A 418 54.12 -22.36 -7.64
C VAL A 418 54.07 -23.81 -8.09
N GLN A 419 54.97 -24.16 -9.02
CA GLN A 419 55.15 -25.54 -9.44
C GLN A 419 55.95 -26.28 -8.37
N LEU A 420 55.43 -27.43 -7.95
CA LEU A 420 56.09 -28.37 -7.05
C LEU A 420 56.80 -29.47 -7.85
N ASP A 421 57.69 -30.19 -7.19
CA ASP A 421 58.34 -31.37 -7.75
C ASP A 421 57.28 -32.42 -8.15
N GLY A 422 57.46 -32.98 -9.35
CA GLY A 422 56.49 -33.90 -9.97
C GLY A 422 55.37 -33.21 -10.77
N GLY A 423 55.53 -31.94 -11.15
CA GLY A 423 54.61 -31.26 -12.07
C GLY A 423 53.26 -30.85 -11.47
N ARG A 424 53.11 -30.98 -10.15
CA ARG A 424 51.94 -30.49 -9.39
C ARG A 424 52.04 -28.98 -9.18
N PHE A 425 50.91 -28.32 -8.96
CA PHE A 425 50.88 -26.89 -8.63
C PHE A 425 50.31 -26.66 -7.24
N ALA A 426 51.02 -25.88 -6.44
CA ALA A 426 50.47 -25.25 -5.24
C ALA A 426 49.88 -23.90 -5.64
N THR A 427 48.62 -23.66 -5.28
CA THR A 427 47.92 -22.40 -5.57
C THR A 427 47.45 -21.76 -4.28
N SER A 428 47.48 -20.43 -4.22
CA SER A 428 46.80 -19.70 -3.15
C SER A 428 45.28 -19.87 -3.25
N ASP A 429 44.63 -20.13 -2.11
CA ASP A 429 43.17 -20.23 -1.96
C ASP A 429 42.40 -19.05 -2.58
N LEU A 430 43.01 -17.85 -2.56
CA LEU A 430 42.43 -16.65 -3.17
C LEU A 430 42.13 -16.83 -4.66
N ASN A 431 42.99 -17.55 -5.39
CA ASN A 431 42.78 -17.77 -6.82
C ASN A 431 41.49 -18.54 -7.06
N ASP A 432 41.19 -19.56 -6.25
CA ASP A 432 39.94 -20.31 -6.36
C ASP A 432 38.71 -19.47 -5.98
N LEU A 433 38.85 -18.58 -4.99
CA LEU A 433 37.79 -17.63 -4.62
C LEU A 433 37.52 -16.62 -5.75
N TYR A 434 38.56 -16.02 -6.35
CA TYR A 434 38.41 -15.14 -7.52
C TYR A 434 37.82 -15.87 -8.72
N ARG A 435 38.27 -17.10 -9.01
CA ARG A 435 37.71 -17.93 -10.09
C ARG A 435 36.23 -18.15 -9.92
N ARG A 436 35.77 -18.43 -8.70
CA ARG A 436 34.34 -18.57 -8.39
C ARG A 436 33.58 -17.27 -8.69
N VAL A 437 34.10 -16.12 -8.27
CA VAL A 437 33.48 -14.82 -8.58
C VAL A 437 33.38 -14.58 -10.09
N ILE A 438 34.49 -14.75 -10.83
CA ILE A 438 34.53 -14.53 -12.28
C ILE A 438 33.56 -15.48 -13.00
N ASN A 439 33.56 -16.76 -12.65
CA ASN A 439 32.64 -17.74 -13.24
C ASN A 439 31.17 -17.36 -13.03
N ARG A 440 30.79 -16.95 -11.81
CA ARG A 440 29.42 -16.51 -11.50
C ARG A 440 29.07 -15.21 -12.23
N ASN A 441 30.00 -14.27 -12.29
CA ASN A 441 29.80 -12.99 -12.98
C ASN A 441 29.62 -13.16 -14.49
N ASN A 442 30.46 -14.00 -15.12
CA ASN A 442 30.37 -14.29 -16.54
C ASN A 442 29.10 -15.07 -16.88
N ARG A 443 28.70 -16.01 -16.03
CA ARG A 443 27.42 -16.73 -16.17
C ARG A 443 26.23 -15.78 -16.03
N LEU A 444 26.25 -14.88 -15.05
CA LEU A 444 25.21 -13.86 -14.88
C LEU A 444 25.12 -12.93 -16.10
N SER A 445 26.26 -12.47 -16.61
CA SER A 445 26.29 -11.61 -17.81
C SER A 445 25.62 -12.31 -19.00
N ARG A 446 26.00 -13.57 -19.28
CA ARG A 446 25.36 -14.36 -20.33
C ARG A 446 23.87 -14.58 -20.11
N LEU A 447 23.43 -14.78 -18.86
CA LEU A 447 22.00 -14.95 -18.54
C LEU A 447 21.20 -13.66 -18.74
N LEU A 448 21.82 -12.49 -18.50
CA LEU A 448 21.22 -11.20 -18.80
C LEU A 448 21.11 -10.97 -20.31
N ASP A 449 22.16 -11.30 -21.07
CA ASP A 449 22.18 -11.17 -22.53
C ASP A 449 21.15 -12.09 -23.22
N LEU A 450 20.86 -13.25 -22.61
CA LEU A 450 19.86 -14.21 -23.08
C LEU A 450 18.44 -13.93 -22.55
N GLU A 451 18.24 -12.84 -21.81
CA GLU A 451 16.96 -12.50 -21.18
C GLU A 451 16.32 -13.67 -20.41
N ALA A 452 17.16 -14.40 -19.66
CA ALA A 452 16.70 -15.58 -18.91
C ALA A 452 15.61 -15.20 -17.88
N PRO A 453 14.69 -16.13 -17.53
CA PRO A 453 13.65 -15.87 -16.53
C PRO A 453 14.21 -15.32 -15.21
N GLU A 454 13.48 -14.37 -14.59
CA GLU A 454 13.96 -13.65 -13.41
C GLU A 454 14.39 -14.57 -12.26
N ILE A 455 13.73 -15.72 -12.06
CA ILE A 455 14.08 -16.68 -11.01
C ILE A 455 15.54 -17.16 -11.17
N ILE A 456 15.97 -17.41 -12.41
CA ILE A 456 17.34 -17.87 -12.71
C ILE A 456 18.33 -16.72 -12.47
N ILE A 457 18.00 -15.51 -12.93
CA ILE A 457 18.82 -14.32 -12.71
C ILE A 457 18.98 -14.03 -11.22
N ARG A 458 17.89 -14.07 -10.43
CA ARG A 458 17.91 -13.86 -8.98
C ARG A 458 18.80 -14.87 -8.27
N ASN A 459 18.72 -16.14 -8.65
CA ASN A 459 19.58 -17.17 -8.07
C ASN A 459 21.06 -16.95 -8.45
N GLU A 460 21.37 -16.56 -9.68
CA GLU A 460 22.76 -16.29 -10.08
C GLU A 460 23.30 -15.01 -9.40
N LYS A 461 22.49 -13.94 -9.27
CA LYS A 461 22.84 -12.75 -8.47
C LYS A 461 23.11 -13.12 -7.00
N ARG A 462 22.29 -13.99 -6.40
CA ARG A 462 22.51 -14.51 -5.04
C ARG A 462 23.84 -15.27 -4.92
N MET A 463 24.15 -16.14 -5.88
CA MET A 463 25.42 -16.88 -5.88
C MET A 463 26.63 -15.96 -6.12
N LEU A 464 26.49 -14.91 -6.91
CA LEU A 464 27.54 -13.91 -7.11
C LEU A 464 27.83 -13.15 -5.81
N GLN A 465 26.79 -12.76 -5.07
CA GLN A 465 26.93 -12.17 -3.72
C GLN A 465 27.67 -13.13 -2.79
N GLU A 466 27.27 -14.40 -2.71
CA GLU A 466 27.93 -15.41 -1.87
C GLU A 466 29.40 -15.67 -2.26
N ALA A 467 29.72 -15.63 -3.56
CA ALA A 467 31.09 -15.76 -4.03
C ALA A 467 31.97 -14.57 -3.60
N CYS A 468 31.44 -13.34 -3.69
CA CYS A 468 32.15 -12.15 -3.23
C CYS A 468 32.30 -12.12 -1.70
N ASP A 469 31.28 -12.56 -0.97
CA ASP A 469 31.33 -12.70 0.48
C ASP A 469 32.44 -13.66 0.90
N ALA A 470 32.55 -14.81 0.23
CA ALA A 470 33.58 -15.79 0.52
C ALA A 470 34.99 -15.28 0.17
N LEU A 471 35.14 -14.51 -0.91
CA LEU A 471 36.41 -13.86 -1.24
C LEU A 471 36.86 -12.89 -0.14
N ILE A 472 35.94 -12.07 0.37
CA ILE A 472 36.24 -11.03 1.35
C ILE A 472 36.39 -11.61 2.77
N ASP A 473 35.44 -12.42 3.24
CA ASP A 473 35.39 -12.95 4.62
C ASP A 473 34.67 -14.32 4.65
N ASN A 474 35.40 -15.38 4.25
CA ASN A 474 34.86 -16.74 4.10
C ASN A 474 34.39 -17.32 5.43
N GLY A 475 33.17 -17.87 5.44
CA GLY A 475 32.56 -18.46 6.64
C GLY A 475 31.93 -17.45 7.60
N ARG A 476 31.96 -16.15 7.27
CA ARG A 476 31.25 -15.13 8.07
C ARG A 476 29.74 -15.22 7.95
N ARG A 477 29.24 -15.74 6.82
CA ARG A 477 27.83 -16.08 6.62
C ARG A 477 27.73 -17.51 6.08
N GLY A 478 26.86 -18.30 6.69
CA GLY A 478 26.56 -19.65 6.23
C GLY A 478 27.78 -20.59 6.34
N ARG A 479 27.74 -21.68 5.57
CA ARG A 479 28.83 -22.65 5.53
C ARG A 479 30.00 -22.07 4.74
N ALA A 480 31.20 -22.14 5.33
CA ALA A 480 32.40 -21.69 4.66
C ALA A 480 32.68 -22.54 3.40
N ILE A 481 33.18 -21.89 2.35
CA ILE A 481 33.59 -22.59 1.13
C ILE A 481 34.84 -23.40 1.46
N ALA A 482 34.77 -24.70 1.18
CA ALA A 482 35.88 -25.62 1.33
C ALA A 482 36.49 -25.96 -0.04
N GLY A 483 37.81 -26.13 -0.07
CA GLY A 483 38.55 -26.66 -1.21
C GLY A 483 38.70 -28.18 -1.12
N THR A 484 39.68 -28.72 -1.85
CA THR A 484 40.02 -30.15 -1.86
C THR A 484 40.38 -30.64 -0.45
N GLY A 485 39.84 -31.78 -0.02
CA GLY A 485 40.10 -32.30 1.33
C GLY A 485 39.34 -31.56 2.44
N ASN A 486 38.24 -30.86 2.11
CA ASN A 486 37.37 -30.16 3.06
C ASN A 486 38.07 -29.05 3.88
N HIS A 487 39.25 -28.60 3.43
CA HIS A 487 39.93 -27.45 4.06
C HIS A 487 39.16 -26.17 3.74
N ARG A 488 38.98 -25.30 4.75
CA ARG A 488 38.37 -23.98 4.54
C ARG A 488 39.33 -23.09 3.75
N LEU A 489 38.88 -22.56 2.62
CA LEU A 489 39.65 -21.60 1.83
C LEU A 489 39.89 -20.31 2.64
N LYS A 490 41.13 -19.82 2.65
CA LYS A 490 41.50 -18.55 3.30
C LYS A 490 41.04 -17.35 2.46
N SER A 491 40.27 -16.47 3.07
CA SER A 491 39.79 -15.22 2.48
C SER A 491 40.76 -14.05 2.66
N LEU A 492 40.46 -12.90 2.03
CA LEU A 492 41.22 -11.66 2.24
C LEU A 492 41.24 -11.23 3.72
N SER A 493 40.12 -11.39 4.42
CA SER A 493 40.04 -11.10 5.86
C SER A 493 40.91 -12.03 6.70
N ASP A 494 41.00 -13.33 6.34
CA ASP A 494 41.84 -14.29 7.04
C ASP A 494 43.34 -13.95 6.90
N MET A 495 43.75 -13.35 5.78
CA MET A 495 45.13 -12.88 5.59
C MET A 495 45.49 -11.72 6.52
N LEU A 496 44.51 -10.96 7.00
CA LEU A 496 44.73 -9.81 7.87
C LEU A 496 44.58 -10.18 9.36
N LYS A 497 43.75 -11.17 9.69
CA LYS A 497 43.36 -11.48 11.07
C LYS A 497 44.10 -12.72 11.62
N GLY A 498 44.13 -12.83 12.94
CA GLY A 498 44.64 -14.01 13.64
C GLY A 498 46.15 -13.99 13.89
N LYS A 499 46.67 -15.07 14.51
CA LYS A 499 48.10 -15.19 14.87
C LYS A 499 49.04 -15.23 13.66
N GLN A 500 48.54 -15.71 12.52
CA GLN A 500 49.27 -15.83 11.25
C GLN A 500 48.86 -14.71 10.26
N GLY A 501 48.11 -13.72 10.73
CA GLY A 501 47.64 -12.60 9.91
C GLY A 501 48.69 -11.51 9.77
N ARG A 502 48.65 -10.74 8.69
CA ARG A 502 49.71 -9.81 8.26
C ARG A 502 50.09 -8.71 9.26
N PHE A 503 49.22 -8.38 10.22
CA PHE A 503 49.47 -7.35 11.23
C PHE A 503 50.30 -7.83 12.43
N ARG A 504 50.30 -9.15 12.71
CA ARG A 504 51.06 -9.77 13.80
C ARG A 504 52.28 -10.45 13.23
#